data_AF-Q1JMA1-F1
#
_entry.id   AF-Q1JMA1-F1
#
_cell.length_a   1.000
_cell.length_b   1.000
_cell.length_c   1.000
_cell.angle_alpha   90.00
_cell.angle_beta   90.00
_cell.angle_gamma   90.00
#
_symmetry.space_group_name_H-M   'P 1'
#
loop_
_entity.id
_entity.type
_entity.pdbx_description
1 polymer ?
#
loop_
_entity_poly.entity_id
_entity_poly.type
_entity_poly.pdbx_seq_one_letter_code
_entity_poly.pdbx_strand_id
1 'polypeptide(L)'
;MRKRCYSTSAAVLAAVTLFALSVDRGVIADSFSANQEIRYSEVTPYHVTSVWTKGVTPPAKFTQGEDVFHAPYVANQGWYDITKTFNGKDDLLCGAATAGNMLHWWFDQNKEKIEAYLKKHPDKQKIMFGDQELLDVRKVINTKGDQTNSELFNYFRDKAFPGLSARRIGVMPDLVLDMFINGYYLNVYKTQTTDVNRTYQEKDRRGGIFDAVFTRGDQSKLLTSRHDFKEKNLKEISDLIKKELTEGKALGLSHTYANVRINHVINLWGADFDSNGNLKAIYVTDSDSNASIGMKKYFVGVNSAGKVAISAKEIKEDNIGAQVLGLFTLSTGQDSWNQTN
;
A
#
# COMPACT_ATOMS: atom_id res chain seq x y z
N MET A 1 29.03 33.05 48.99
CA MET A 1 28.04 34.10 49.37
C MET A 1 26.71 33.71 48.73
N ARG A 2 25.76 33.20 49.53
CA ARG A 2 24.48 33.83 49.97
C ARG A 2 23.55 34.22 48.80
N LYS A 3 22.26 33.88 48.73
CA LYS A 3 21.30 33.21 49.64
C LYS A 3 20.05 32.81 48.81
N ARG A 4 19.37 31.75 49.23
CA ARG A 4 17.99 31.34 48.86
C ARG A 4 16.95 32.38 49.28
N CYS A 5 15.79 32.40 48.62
CA CYS A 5 14.49 32.59 49.27
C CYS A 5 13.43 31.69 48.62
N TYR A 6 12.80 30.87 49.46
CA TYR A 6 11.53 30.18 49.24
C TYR A 6 10.38 31.10 49.68
N SER A 7 9.18 30.90 49.16
CA SER A 7 7.95 31.29 49.85
C SER A 7 6.91 30.19 49.74
N THR A 8 6.56 29.65 50.91
CA THR A 8 5.46 28.75 51.24
C THR A 8 4.27 29.54 51.76
N SER A 9 3.03 29.09 51.51
CA SER A 9 1.87 29.11 52.43
C SER A 9 0.74 28.29 51.80
N ALA A 10 0.46 27.09 52.30
CA ALA A 10 -0.53 26.75 53.36
C ALA A 10 -1.98 26.82 52.81
N ALA A 11 -2.63 25.72 52.43
CA ALA A 11 -3.21 24.63 53.24
C ALA A 11 -4.31 25.10 54.21
N VAL A 12 -5.58 24.79 53.89
CA VAL A 12 -6.67 24.54 54.85
C VAL A 12 -7.51 23.36 54.34
N LEU A 13 -7.93 22.56 55.31
CA LEU A 13 -8.36 21.17 55.27
C LEU A 13 -9.90 21.04 55.33
N ALA A 14 -10.39 19.94 54.74
CA ALA A 14 -11.52 19.10 55.12
C ALA A 14 -12.96 19.66 55.24
N ALA A 15 -13.88 18.99 54.54
CA ALA A 15 -15.02 18.34 55.20
C ALA A 15 -15.47 17.10 54.41
N VAL A 16 -15.57 15.99 55.13
CA VAL A 16 -16.07 14.67 54.73
C VAL A 16 -17.58 14.66 54.90
N THR A 17 -18.31 14.10 53.95
CA THR A 17 -19.63 13.51 54.24
C THR A 17 -19.84 12.28 53.37
N LEU A 18 -19.76 11.12 54.02
CA LEU A 18 -20.32 9.84 53.59
C LEU A 18 -21.82 9.86 53.89
N PHE A 19 -22.65 9.53 52.90
CA PHE A 19 -23.93 8.86 53.14
C PHE A 19 -24.14 7.81 52.05
N ALA A 20 -24.33 6.58 52.49
CA ALA A 20 -24.80 5.47 51.69
C ALA A 20 -26.30 5.26 51.92
N LEU A 21 -26.92 4.56 50.95
CA LEU A 21 -28.27 3.96 50.94
C LEU A 21 -29.42 4.90 50.55
N SER A 22 -30.00 4.69 49.37
CA SER A 22 -31.18 3.83 49.21
C SER A 22 -31.68 3.89 47.77
N VAL A 23 -31.90 2.72 47.17
CA VAL A 23 -32.81 2.56 46.02
C VAL A 23 -34.21 2.81 46.54
N ASP A 24 -34.97 3.73 45.91
CA ASP A 24 -36.41 3.53 45.82
C ASP A 24 -37.01 4.21 44.59
N ARG A 25 -37.91 3.47 43.94
CA ARG A 25 -38.72 3.90 42.81
C ARG A 25 -39.75 4.91 43.31
N GLY A 26 -39.86 6.05 42.65
CA GLY A 26 -40.94 7.00 42.87
C GLY A 26 -41.19 7.80 41.60
N VAL A 27 -42.19 7.37 40.82
CA VAL A 27 -42.77 8.15 39.74
C VAL A 27 -43.42 9.37 40.36
N ILE A 28 -42.97 10.57 39.99
CA ILE A 28 -43.78 11.79 40.11
C ILE A 28 -43.97 12.30 38.69
N ALA A 29 -45.20 12.13 38.21
CA ALA A 29 -45.69 12.75 36.99
C ALA A 29 -45.94 14.23 37.27
N ASP A 30 -45.08 15.09 36.72
CA ASP A 30 -45.45 16.48 36.48
C ASP A 30 -45.74 16.66 35.00
N SER A 31 -47.01 16.94 34.73
CA SER A 31 -47.56 17.28 33.44
C SER A 31 -46.98 18.61 32.95
N PHE A 32 -46.11 18.55 31.95
CA PHE A 32 -45.82 19.70 31.10
C PHE A 32 -45.94 19.27 29.64
N SER A 33 -46.97 19.79 28.97
CA SER A 33 -47.18 19.62 27.55
C SER A 33 -46.14 20.44 26.79
N ALA A 34 -45.15 19.77 26.23
CA ALA A 34 -44.40 20.26 25.09
C ALA A 34 -44.32 19.12 24.08
N ASN A 35 -45.03 19.29 22.96
CA ASN A 35 -44.84 18.45 21.78
C ASN A 35 -43.40 18.61 21.29
N GLN A 36 -42.51 17.76 21.77
CA GLN A 36 -41.21 17.55 21.18
C GLN A 36 -41.28 16.20 20.47
N GLU A 37 -41.56 16.23 19.16
CA GLU A 37 -41.30 15.07 18.31
C GLU A 37 -39.82 14.74 18.45
N ILE A 38 -39.52 13.68 19.21
CA ILE A 38 -38.20 13.06 19.20
C ILE A 38 -38.06 12.40 17.83
N ARG A 39 -37.52 13.14 16.86
CA ARG A 39 -37.00 12.54 15.64
C ARG A 39 -35.76 11.76 16.01
N TYR A 40 -35.93 10.46 16.23
CA TYR A 40 -34.85 9.53 16.03
C TYR A 40 -34.40 9.72 14.59
N SER A 41 -33.22 10.32 14.39
CA SER A 41 -32.55 10.16 13.11
C SER A 41 -32.40 8.65 12.94
N GLU A 42 -33.08 8.07 11.95
CA GLU A 42 -32.80 6.70 11.54
C GLU A 42 -31.29 6.63 11.31
N VAL A 43 -30.58 5.98 12.22
CA VAL A 43 -29.20 5.59 11.98
C VAL A 43 -29.31 4.52 10.92
N THR A 44 -29.33 4.93 9.66
CA THR A 44 -29.27 4.00 8.54
C THR A 44 -28.00 3.19 8.75
N PRO A 45 -28.08 1.85 8.90
CA PRO A 45 -26.89 1.04 9.10
C PRO A 45 -25.92 1.35 7.98
N TYR A 46 -24.74 1.85 8.33
CA TYR A 46 -23.69 2.14 7.36
C TYR A 46 -23.14 0.82 6.84
N HIS A 47 -23.77 0.26 5.80
CA HIS A 47 -23.32 -0.97 5.17
C HIS A 47 -22.03 -0.68 4.40
N VAL A 48 -20.91 -1.06 5.01
CA VAL A 48 -19.60 -1.07 4.35
C VAL A 48 -19.34 -2.47 3.84
N THR A 49 -19.01 -2.58 2.55
CA THR A 49 -18.46 -3.80 1.98
C THR A 49 -16.95 -3.64 1.85
N SER A 50 -16.17 -4.55 2.41
CA SER A 50 -14.72 -4.55 2.28
C SER A 50 -14.27 -5.60 1.25
N VAL A 51 -13.31 -5.24 0.39
CA VAL A 51 -12.65 -6.16 -0.54
C VAL A 51 -11.15 -6.10 -0.30
N TRP A 52 -10.50 -7.25 -0.22
CA TRP A 52 -9.07 -7.39 0.08
C TRP A 52 -8.36 -8.12 -1.05
N THR A 53 -7.07 -7.81 -1.24
CA THR A 53 -6.20 -8.51 -2.18
C THR A 53 -6.20 -10.02 -1.88
N LYS A 54 -6.23 -10.85 -2.92
CA LYS A 54 -6.20 -12.31 -2.80
C LYS A 54 -5.07 -12.77 -1.88
N GLY A 55 -5.39 -13.60 -0.89
CA GLY A 55 -4.41 -14.18 0.04
C GLY A 55 -3.93 -13.22 1.13
N VAL A 56 -4.46 -12.00 1.22
CA VAL A 56 -4.18 -11.07 2.32
C VAL A 56 -5.15 -11.30 3.46
N THR A 57 -4.63 -11.46 4.68
CA THR A 57 -5.42 -11.46 5.91
C THR A 57 -5.56 -10.01 6.40
N PRO A 58 -6.78 -9.46 6.52
CA PRO A 58 -7.01 -8.12 7.06
C PRO A 58 -6.38 -7.98 8.47
N PRO A 59 -5.61 -6.92 8.75
CA PRO A 59 -5.07 -6.73 10.09
C PRO A 59 -6.18 -6.57 11.14
N ALA A 60 -6.14 -7.38 12.21
CA ALA A 60 -7.14 -7.32 13.27
C ALA A 60 -6.90 -6.20 14.29
N LYS A 61 -5.68 -5.66 14.37
CA LYS A 61 -5.25 -4.73 15.41
C LYS A 61 -4.91 -3.35 14.84
N PHE A 62 -5.94 -2.64 14.38
CA PHE A 62 -5.77 -1.21 14.10
C PHE A 62 -5.84 -0.39 15.38
N THR A 63 -4.99 0.63 15.46
CA THR A 63 -4.89 1.59 16.54
C THR A 63 -4.84 3.00 15.99
N GLN A 64 -5.46 3.95 16.68
CA GLN A 64 -5.32 5.36 16.37
C GLN A 64 -3.94 5.84 16.85
N GLY A 65 -3.03 6.09 15.90
CA GLY A 65 -1.79 6.81 16.17
C GLY A 65 -2.01 8.33 16.21
N GLU A 66 -0.93 9.08 16.38
CA GLU A 66 -0.97 10.55 16.41
C GLU A 66 -1.55 11.13 15.11
N ASP A 67 -1.10 10.62 13.96
CA ASP A 67 -1.49 11.16 12.64
C ASP A 67 -2.32 10.21 11.79
N VAL A 68 -2.33 8.91 12.10
CA VAL A 68 -2.95 7.90 11.25
C VAL A 68 -3.48 6.69 12.03
N PHE A 69 -4.64 6.21 11.60
CA PHE A 69 -5.17 4.91 12.04
C PHE A 69 -4.42 3.79 11.32
N HIS A 70 -3.67 2.98 12.05
CA HIS A 70 -2.75 2.01 11.48
C HIS A 70 -2.71 0.69 12.25
N ALA A 71 -2.19 -0.35 11.61
CA ALA A 71 -1.92 -1.65 12.20
C ALA A 71 -0.42 -2.00 11.97
N PRO A 72 0.37 -2.17 13.05
CA PRO A 72 1.78 -2.53 12.95
C PRO A 72 2.03 -3.78 12.10
N TYR A 73 3.18 -3.84 11.44
CA TYR A 73 3.52 -4.94 10.53
C TYR A 73 3.57 -6.29 11.24
N VAL A 74 2.92 -7.29 10.63
CA VAL A 74 3.00 -8.69 11.03
C VAL A 74 3.32 -9.53 9.80
N ALA A 75 4.47 -10.20 9.81
CA ALA A 75 4.89 -11.05 8.71
C ALA A 75 3.93 -12.23 8.47
N ASN A 76 3.96 -12.79 7.26
CA ASN A 76 3.16 -13.94 6.84
C ASN A 76 1.64 -13.72 6.88
N GLN A 77 1.19 -12.47 6.74
CA GLN A 77 -0.23 -12.13 6.61
C GLN A 77 -0.65 -11.86 5.15
N GLY A 78 0.24 -12.13 4.18
CA GLY A 78 -0.01 -11.95 2.74
C GLY A 78 0.21 -10.53 2.21
N TRP A 79 0.42 -9.56 3.10
CA TRP A 79 0.77 -8.17 2.77
C TRP A 79 2.19 -7.83 3.22
N TYR A 80 2.78 -6.81 2.58
CA TYR A 80 4.19 -6.46 2.70
C TYR A 80 4.40 -4.95 2.84
N ASP A 81 5.44 -4.57 3.57
CA ASP A 81 5.73 -3.17 3.90
C ASP A 81 7.24 -2.88 3.81
N ILE A 82 7.81 -3.01 2.60
CA ILE A 82 9.17 -2.50 2.34
C ILE A 82 9.24 -1.02 2.76
N THR A 83 10.15 -0.72 3.67
CA THR A 83 10.43 0.61 4.23
C THR A 83 11.77 1.12 3.72
N LYS A 84 11.79 2.36 3.22
CA LYS A 84 13.04 3.03 2.83
C LYS A 84 13.88 3.37 4.04
N THR A 85 15.19 3.35 3.84
CA THR A 85 16.17 3.78 4.83
C THR A 85 16.61 5.22 4.65
N PHE A 86 16.25 5.85 3.53
CA PHE A 86 16.63 7.22 3.15
C PHE A 86 18.16 7.41 3.19
N ASN A 87 18.86 6.45 2.58
CA ASN A 87 20.33 6.41 2.58
C ASN A 87 20.97 7.13 1.37
N GLY A 88 20.21 7.99 0.69
CA GLY A 88 20.59 8.68 -0.54
C GLY A 88 20.36 7.86 -1.82
N LYS A 89 20.13 6.55 -1.71
CA LYS A 89 19.89 5.67 -2.86
C LYS A 89 18.42 5.31 -3.03
N ASP A 90 17.67 5.14 -1.94
CA ASP A 90 16.26 4.71 -1.97
C ASP A 90 15.23 5.84 -1.75
N ASP A 91 15.68 7.06 -1.48
CA ASP A 91 14.84 8.21 -1.10
C ASP A 91 13.64 8.41 -2.04
N LEU A 92 13.82 8.23 -3.35
CA LEU A 92 12.79 8.42 -4.38
C LEU A 92 12.37 7.12 -5.07
N LEU A 93 12.68 5.96 -4.48
CA LEU A 93 12.36 4.63 -5.01
C LEU A 93 11.02 4.07 -4.51
N CYS A 94 10.01 4.90 -4.23
CA CYS A 94 8.69 4.43 -3.77
C CYS A 94 8.00 3.51 -4.80
N GLY A 95 8.17 3.78 -6.10
CA GLY A 95 7.67 2.90 -7.15
C GLY A 95 8.36 1.54 -7.18
N ALA A 96 9.67 1.48 -6.91
CA ALA A 96 10.39 0.20 -6.81
C ALA A 96 10.04 -0.55 -5.51
N ALA A 97 9.84 0.15 -4.40
CA ALA A 97 9.35 -0.44 -3.15
C ALA A 97 7.94 -1.02 -3.32
N THR A 98 7.04 -0.28 -3.98
CA THR A 98 5.69 -0.75 -4.32
C THR A 98 5.75 -2.01 -5.17
N ALA A 99 6.58 -2.02 -6.23
CA ALA A 99 6.80 -3.21 -7.06
C ALA A 99 7.39 -4.38 -6.26
N GLY A 100 8.33 -4.12 -5.34
CA GLY A 100 8.91 -5.12 -4.46
C GLY A 100 7.87 -5.80 -3.57
N ASN A 101 6.97 -5.02 -2.96
CA ASN A 101 5.86 -5.54 -2.16
C ASN A 101 4.89 -6.38 -3.02
N MET A 102 4.60 -5.95 -4.25
CA MET A 102 3.77 -6.72 -5.19
C MET A 102 4.46 -8.04 -5.59
N LEU A 103 5.79 -8.05 -5.78
CA LEU A 103 6.56 -9.27 -6.03
C LEU A 103 6.60 -10.19 -4.81
N HIS A 104 6.75 -9.66 -3.59
CA HIS A 104 6.67 -10.46 -2.36
C HIS A 104 5.32 -11.19 -2.25
N TRP A 105 4.22 -10.50 -2.54
CA TRP A 105 2.91 -11.14 -2.67
C TRP A 105 2.90 -12.19 -3.78
N TRP A 106 3.44 -11.88 -4.95
CA TRP A 106 3.46 -12.79 -6.10
C TRP A 106 4.26 -14.07 -5.84
N PHE A 107 5.35 -14.00 -5.05
CA PHE A 107 6.11 -15.15 -4.59
C PHE A 107 5.25 -16.09 -3.73
N ASP A 108 4.38 -15.57 -2.87
CA ASP A 108 3.44 -16.39 -2.11
C ASP A 108 2.42 -17.07 -3.03
N GLN A 109 1.85 -16.33 -3.99
CA GLN A 109 0.83 -16.86 -4.89
C GLN A 109 1.35 -17.96 -5.83
N ASN A 110 2.65 -17.98 -6.09
CA ASN A 110 3.28 -18.89 -7.04
C ASN A 110 4.35 -19.79 -6.42
N LYS A 111 4.39 -19.95 -5.09
CA LYS A 111 5.45 -20.66 -4.36
C LYS A 111 5.87 -21.99 -4.98
N GLU A 112 4.91 -22.90 -5.21
CA GLU A 112 5.19 -24.23 -5.77
C GLU A 112 5.66 -24.17 -7.22
N LYS A 113 5.07 -23.25 -8.01
CA LYS A 113 5.40 -23.08 -9.44
C LYS A 113 6.80 -22.50 -9.62
N ILE A 114 7.21 -21.59 -8.74
CA ILE A 114 8.55 -21.02 -8.72
C ILE A 114 9.59 -22.08 -8.36
N GLU A 115 9.33 -22.94 -7.37
CA GLU A 115 10.26 -24.05 -7.06
C GLU A 115 10.39 -25.02 -8.26
N ALA A 116 9.29 -25.37 -8.92
CA ALA A 116 9.33 -26.21 -10.12
C ALA A 116 10.09 -25.52 -11.27
N TYR A 117 9.88 -24.21 -11.46
CA TYR A 117 10.57 -23.41 -12.46
C TYR A 117 12.08 -23.38 -12.22
N LEU A 118 12.53 -23.09 -11.00
CA LEU A 118 13.95 -23.02 -10.66
C LEU A 118 14.64 -24.38 -10.75
N LYS A 119 13.91 -25.48 -10.53
CA LYS A 119 14.43 -26.83 -10.78
C LYS A 119 14.63 -27.10 -12.28
N LYS A 120 13.74 -26.58 -13.14
CA LYS A 120 13.83 -26.73 -14.61
C LYS A 120 14.84 -25.77 -15.24
N HIS A 121 15.00 -24.58 -14.66
CA HIS A 121 15.86 -23.50 -15.14
C HIS A 121 16.81 -23.03 -14.03
N PRO A 122 17.78 -23.86 -13.60
CA PRO A 122 18.66 -23.53 -12.49
C PRO A 122 19.53 -22.28 -12.76
N ASP A 123 19.84 -21.99 -14.03
CA ASP A 123 20.55 -20.78 -14.46
C ASP A 123 19.77 -19.49 -14.18
N LYS A 124 18.44 -19.58 -14.00
CA LYS A 124 17.56 -18.44 -13.73
C LYS A 124 17.43 -18.09 -12.25
N GLN A 125 17.95 -18.92 -11.35
CA GLN A 125 17.90 -18.62 -9.91
C GLN A 125 18.65 -17.33 -9.56
N LYS A 126 19.70 -16.99 -10.32
CA LYS A 126 20.59 -15.88 -10.02
C LYS A 126 20.68 -14.89 -11.17
N ILE A 127 20.81 -13.62 -10.82
CA ILE A 127 21.24 -12.59 -11.77
C ILE A 127 22.74 -12.40 -11.59
N MET A 128 23.50 -12.67 -12.66
CA MET A 128 24.96 -12.54 -12.69
C MET A 128 25.37 -11.37 -13.60
N PHE A 129 26.43 -10.66 -13.23
CA PHE A 129 27.12 -9.71 -14.10
C PHE A 129 28.61 -10.04 -14.12
N GLY A 130 29.05 -10.73 -15.19
CA GLY A 130 30.33 -11.44 -15.16
C GLY A 130 30.30 -12.49 -14.05
N ASP A 131 31.35 -12.50 -13.22
CA ASP A 131 31.47 -13.41 -12.07
C ASP A 131 30.76 -12.90 -10.81
N GLN A 132 30.16 -11.71 -10.85
CA GLN A 132 29.48 -11.11 -9.70
C GLN A 132 28.01 -11.57 -9.63
N GLU A 133 27.64 -12.21 -8.53
CA GLU A 133 26.23 -12.42 -8.16
C GLU A 133 25.60 -11.08 -7.74
N LEU A 134 24.55 -10.67 -8.46
CA LEU A 134 23.79 -9.46 -8.14
C LEU A 134 22.51 -9.76 -7.34
N LEU A 135 21.90 -10.93 -7.54
CA LEU A 135 20.67 -11.36 -6.89
C LEU A 135 20.60 -12.90 -6.87
N ASP A 136 20.07 -13.47 -5.78
CA ASP A 136 19.60 -14.86 -5.72
C ASP A 136 18.12 -14.89 -5.31
N VAL A 137 17.26 -15.47 -6.15
CA VAL A 137 15.81 -15.57 -5.93
C VAL A 137 15.49 -16.31 -4.62
N ARG A 138 16.30 -17.29 -4.20
CA ARG A 138 16.09 -17.98 -2.92
C ARG A 138 16.31 -17.05 -1.73
N LYS A 139 17.30 -16.15 -1.79
CA LYS A 139 17.51 -15.12 -0.77
C LYS A 139 16.35 -14.13 -0.73
N VAL A 140 15.81 -13.76 -1.89
CA VAL A 140 14.58 -12.94 -1.98
C VAL A 140 13.42 -13.60 -1.26
N ILE A 141 13.11 -14.86 -1.56
CA ILE A 141 11.99 -15.58 -0.95
C ILE A 141 12.18 -15.70 0.58
N ASN A 142 13.41 -15.94 1.04
CA ASN A 142 13.71 -16.09 2.47
C ASN A 142 13.66 -14.78 3.26
N THR A 143 13.85 -13.63 2.62
CA THR A 143 13.92 -12.32 3.28
C THR A 143 12.72 -11.43 2.99
N LYS A 144 11.71 -11.92 2.24
CA LYS A 144 10.53 -11.13 1.84
C LYS A 144 9.72 -10.52 2.99
N GLY A 145 9.81 -11.10 4.20
CA GLY A 145 9.15 -10.57 5.40
C GLY A 145 9.93 -9.46 6.12
N ASP A 146 11.12 -9.08 5.66
CA ASP A 146 11.91 -8.00 6.25
C ASP A 146 11.53 -6.65 5.61
N GLN A 147 11.06 -5.71 6.43
CA GLN A 147 10.67 -4.38 5.97
C GLN A 147 11.86 -3.54 5.50
N THR A 148 13.02 -3.63 6.14
CA THR A 148 14.14 -2.68 5.92
C THR A 148 15.33 -3.29 5.19
N ASN A 149 15.43 -4.62 5.16
CA ASN A 149 16.58 -5.34 4.64
C ASN A 149 16.20 -6.58 3.80
N SER A 150 15.06 -6.54 3.11
CA SER A 150 14.73 -7.57 2.12
C SER A 150 15.74 -7.57 0.95
N GLU A 151 16.15 -8.76 0.52
CA GLU A 151 17.12 -8.92 -0.56
C GLU A 151 16.63 -8.26 -1.87
N LEU A 152 15.32 -8.32 -2.13
CA LEU A 152 14.74 -7.74 -3.34
C LEU A 152 14.88 -6.21 -3.36
N PHE A 153 14.58 -5.55 -2.24
CA PHE A 153 14.69 -4.09 -2.21
C PHE A 153 16.14 -3.63 -2.16
N ASN A 154 17.01 -4.37 -1.47
CA ASN A 154 18.46 -4.15 -1.52
C ASN A 154 18.98 -4.23 -2.97
N TYR A 155 18.55 -5.24 -3.72
CA TYR A 155 18.87 -5.37 -5.14
C TYR A 155 18.37 -4.17 -5.97
N PHE A 156 17.10 -3.79 -5.80
CA PHE A 156 16.55 -2.63 -6.52
C PHE A 156 17.32 -1.34 -6.23
N ARG A 157 17.61 -1.09 -4.96
CA ARG A 157 18.35 0.10 -4.50
C ARG A 157 19.80 0.11 -4.98
N ASP A 158 20.52 -0.99 -4.78
CA ASP A 158 21.98 -1.00 -4.91
C ASP A 158 22.48 -1.47 -6.26
N LYS A 159 21.69 -2.24 -7.02
CA LYS A 159 22.13 -2.90 -8.26
C LYS A 159 21.26 -2.55 -9.47
N ALA A 160 19.94 -2.61 -9.37
CA ALA A 160 19.06 -2.38 -10.52
C ALA A 160 18.88 -0.89 -10.84
N PHE A 161 18.72 -0.07 -9.81
CA PHE A 161 18.43 1.36 -9.91
C PHE A 161 19.38 2.26 -9.10
N PRO A 162 20.70 1.98 -9.07
CA PRO A 162 21.63 2.78 -8.29
C PRO A 162 21.65 4.22 -8.80
N GLY A 163 21.54 5.17 -7.87
CA GLY A 163 21.67 6.60 -8.15
C GLY A 163 20.44 7.26 -8.78
N LEU A 164 19.31 6.57 -8.97
CA LEU A 164 18.08 7.23 -9.45
C LEU A 164 17.59 8.31 -8.46
N SER A 165 17.61 8.02 -7.17
CA SER A 165 17.25 8.99 -6.12
C SER A 165 18.15 10.23 -6.15
N ALA A 166 19.48 10.03 -6.23
CA ALA A 166 20.44 11.14 -6.36
C ALA A 166 20.17 12.01 -7.61
N ARG A 167 19.62 11.42 -8.68
CA ARG A 167 19.27 12.11 -9.93
C ARG A 167 17.85 12.65 -9.94
N ARG A 168 17.11 12.53 -8.84
CA ARG A 168 15.71 12.94 -8.70
C ARG A 168 14.77 12.30 -9.72
N ILE A 169 14.98 11.00 -9.97
CA ILE A 169 14.18 10.19 -10.89
C ILE A 169 13.59 9.01 -10.12
N GLY A 170 12.31 8.74 -10.32
CA GLY A 170 11.63 7.53 -9.83
C GLY A 170 11.43 6.50 -10.96
N VAL A 171 10.83 5.37 -10.61
CA VAL A 171 10.40 4.32 -11.57
C VAL A 171 8.94 3.98 -11.34
N MET A 172 8.25 3.53 -12.39
CA MET A 172 6.86 3.09 -12.30
C MET A 172 6.80 1.60 -11.92
N PRO A 173 5.88 1.17 -11.03
CA PRO A 173 5.84 -0.21 -10.56
C PRO A 173 5.72 -1.26 -11.67
N ASP A 174 4.79 -1.08 -12.62
CA ASP A 174 4.57 -2.00 -13.74
C ASP A 174 5.85 -2.22 -14.55
N LEU A 175 6.61 -1.18 -14.85
CA LEU A 175 7.87 -1.31 -15.60
C LEU A 175 8.91 -2.14 -14.81
N VAL A 176 8.99 -1.95 -13.49
CA VAL A 176 9.90 -2.74 -12.62
C VAL A 176 9.48 -4.20 -12.59
N LEU A 177 8.18 -4.47 -12.50
CA LEU A 177 7.60 -5.81 -12.51
C LEU A 177 7.85 -6.52 -13.85
N ASP A 178 7.59 -5.86 -14.97
CA ASP A 178 7.81 -6.37 -16.32
C ASP A 178 9.29 -6.63 -16.61
N MET A 179 10.18 -5.78 -16.09
CA MET A 179 11.62 -5.98 -16.13
C MET A 179 12.01 -7.21 -15.31
N PHE A 180 11.52 -7.33 -14.07
CA PHE A 180 11.93 -8.41 -13.17
C PHE A 180 11.43 -9.79 -13.66
N ILE A 181 10.15 -9.89 -14.02
CA ILE A 181 9.49 -11.15 -14.40
C ILE A 181 9.86 -11.53 -15.83
N ASN A 182 9.44 -10.70 -16.80
CA ASN A 182 9.56 -11.00 -18.23
C ASN A 182 10.90 -10.57 -18.83
N GLY A 183 11.61 -9.64 -18.19
CA GLY A 183 12.86 -9.09 -18.73
C GLY A 183 12.65 -7.96 -19.74
N TYR A 184 11.47 -7.33 -19.77
CA TYR A 184 11.28 -6.16 -20.63
C TYR A 184 12.28 -5.05 -20.27
N TYR A 185 12.89 -4.45 -21.28
CA TYR A 185 13.86 -3.37 -21.07
C TYR A 185 13.22 -2.14 -20.43
N LEU A 186 13.69 -1.77 -19.24
CA LEU A 186 13.20 -0.60 -18.51
C LEU A 186 14.06 0.63 -18.83
N ASN A 187 13.48 1.59 -19.55
CA ASN A 187 14.06 2.92 -19.73
C ASN A 187 13.43 3.92 -18.75
N VAL A 188 14.21 4.38 -17.78
CA VAL A 188 13.74 5.28 -16.69
C VAL A 188 13.27 6.66 -17.18
N TYR A 189 13.57 7.04 -18.43
CA TYR A 189 13.09 8.29 -19.02
C TYR A 189 11.82 8.12 -19.85
N LYS A 190 11.42 6.87 -20.12
CA LYS A 190 10.16 6.57 -20.82
C LYS A 190 9.11 6.23 -19.78
N THR A 191 8.08 7.06 -19.72
CA THR A 191 6.97 6.91 -18.78
C THR A 191 5.77 6.19 -19.38
N GLN A 192 5.84 5.75 -20.65
CA GLN A 192 4.80 4.92 -21.25
C GLN A 192 4.72 3.53 -20.59
N THR A 193 3.60 2.84 -20.78
CA THR A 193 3.47 1.42 -20.43
C THR A 193 4.40 0.57 -21.32
N THR A 194 4.70 -0.65 -20.87
CA THR A 194 5.52 -1.60 -21.62
C THR A 194 4.92 -1.86 -23.01
N ASP A 195 5.74 -1.68 -24.05
CA ASP A 195 5.39 -2.02 -25.43
C ASP A 195 5.67 -3.51 -25.66
N VAL A 196 4.61 -4.31 -25.65
CA VAL A 196 4.67 -5.76 -25.87
C VAL A 196 5.13 -6.09 -27.29
N ASN A 197 4.78 -5.26 -28.28
CA ASN A 197 5.08 -5.51 -29.71
C ASN A 197 6.38 -4.88 -30.18
N ARG A 198 7.24 -4.44 -29.25
CA ARG A 198 8.50 -3.77 -29.58
C ARG A 198 9.37 -4.65 -30.47
N THR A 199 9.93 -4.07 -31.53
CA THR A 199 10.78 -4.76 -32.51
C THR A 199 12.05 -5.36 -31.89
N TYR A 200 12.64 -4.66 -30.91
CA TYR A 200 13.82 -5.13 -30.17
C TYR A 200 13.41 -5.64 -28.79
N GLN A 201 13.53 -6.95 -28.57
CA GLN A 201 13.12 -7.64 -27.34
C GLN A 201 14.31 -8.21 -26.55
N GLU A 202 15.45 -7.53 -26.59
CA GLU A 202 16.59 -7.91 -25.74
C GLU A 202 16.18 -7.88 -24.27
N LYS A 203 16.57 -8.93 -23.55
CA LYS A 203 16.30 -9.07 -22.12
C LYS A 203 17.05 -7.98 -21.34
N ASP A 204 16.36 -7.28 -20.45
CA ASP A 204 17.02 -6.43 -19.47
C ASP A 204 17.93 -7.28 -18.59
N ARG A 205 19.22 -6.91 -18.50
CA ARG A 205 20.20 -7.66 -17.71
C ARG A 205 19.90 -7.62 -16.21
N ARG A 206 19.01 -6.71 -15.77
CA ARG A 206 18.54 -6.58 -14.39
C ARG A 206 17.34 -7.47 -14.05
N GLY A 207 16.88 -8.31 -14.98
CA GLY A 207 15.72 -9.16 -14.73
C GLY A 207 15.53 -10.25 -15.77
N GLY A 208 14.27 -10.53 -16.09
CA GLY A 208 13.88 -11.67 -16.90
C GLY A 208 14.19 -12.99 -16.21
N ILE A 209 13.92 -13.04 -14.90
CA ILE A 209 14.12 -14.24 -14.07
C ILE A 209 13.18 -15.34 -14.54
N PHE A 210 11.95 -15.00 -14.92
CA PHE A 210 10.91 -15.96 -15.28
C PHE A 210 10.57 -15.94 -16.78
N ASP A 211 11.46 -15.39 -17.62
CA ASP A 211 11.21 -15.15 -19.04
C ASP A 211 11.15 -16.41 -19.91
N ALA A 212 11.50 -17.57 -19.36
CA ALA A 212 11.28 -18.87 -20.01
C ALA A 212 9.79 -19.32 -19.96
N VAL A 213 8.96 -18.67 -19.13
CA VAL A 213 7.51 -18.90 -19.05
C VAL A 213 6.76 -17.62 -19.42
N PHE A 214 7.14 -16.51 -18.80
CA PHE A 214 6.54 -15.19 -19.04
C PHE A 214 7.38 -14.43 -20.06
N THR A 215 7.22 -14.81 -21.32
CA THR A 215 8.04 -14.28 -22.42
C THR A 215 7.78 -12.80 -22.67
N ARG A 216 8.68 -12.19 -23.44
CA ARG A 216 8.47 -10.90 -24.10
C ARG A 216 7.82 -11.13 -25.46
N GLY A 217 7.04 -10.18 -25.95
CA GLY A 217 6.37 -10.30 -27.25
C GLY A 217 5.01 -11.00 -27.21
N ASP A 218 4.62 -11.60 -26.08
CA ASP A 218 3.33 -12.27 -25.91
C ASP A 218 2.48 -11.51 -24.89
N GLN A 219 1.39 -10.92 -25.37
CA GLN A 219 0.46 -10.13 -24.54
C GLN A 219 -0.20 -10.99 -23.44
N SER A 220 -0.38 -12.29 -23.67
CA SER A 220 -0.94 -13.22 -22.68
C SER A 220 0.01 -13.50 -21.51
N LYS A 221 1.29 -13.16 -21.66
CA LYS A 221 2.33 -13.32 -20.65
C LYS A 221 2.68 -12.04 -19.91
N LEU A 222 2.11 -10.90 -20.32
CA LEU A 222 2.23 -9.65 -19.56
C LEU A 222 1.28 -9.71 -18.36
N LEU A 223 1.84 -9.66 -17.15
CA LEU A 223 1.05 -9.83 -15.91
C LEU A 223 0.54 -8.53 -15.31
N THR A 224 0.99 -7.40 -15.84
CA THR A 224 0.74 -6.07 -15.28
C THR A 224 -0.26 -5.26 -16.12
N SER A 225 -0.87 -4.27 -15.51
CA SER A 225 -1.59 -3.21 -16.23
C SER A 225 -1.51 -1.89 -15.47
N ARG A 226 -1.67 -0.77 -16.19
CA ARG A 226 -1.65 0.59 -15.65
C ARG A 226 -2.89 1.35 -16.11
N HIS A 227 -3.51 2.09 -15.19
CA HIS A 227 -4.73 2.85 -15.41
C HIS A 227 -4.56 4.29 -14.94
N ASP A 228 -4.94 5.27 -15.77
CA ASP A 228 -4.91 6.70 -15.43
C ASP A 228 -6.22 7.13 -14.73
N PHE A 229 -6.09 7.90 -13.65
CA PHE A 229 -7.19 8.40 -12.83
C PHE A 229 -7.41 9.92 -12.92
N LYS A 230 -6.56 10.68 -13.61
CA LYS A 230 -6.59 12.17 -13.57
C LYS A 230 -7.96 12.78 -13.88
N GLU A 231 -8.68 12.19 -14.83
CA GLU A 231 -9.98 12.66 -15.31
C GLU A 231 -11.13 11.70 -14.96
N LYS A 232 -10.92 10.76 -14.03
CA LYS A 232 -11.96 9.82 -13.59
C LYS A 232 -12.67 10.31 -12.33
N ASN A 233 -13.96 10.04 -12.24
CA ASN A 233 -14.75 10.35 -11.06
C ASN A 233 -14.63 9.27 -9.97
N LEU A 234 -15.20 9.53 -8.79
CA LEU A 234 -15.15 8.62 -7.65
C LEU A 234 -15.71 7.23 -7.99
N LYS A 235 -16.81 7.15 -8.72
CA LYS A 235 -17.48 5.88 -9.06
C LYS A 235 -16.60 5.04 -9.97
N GLU A 236 -16.06 5.62 -11.05
CA GLU A 236 -15.18 4.91 -11.99
C GLU A 236 -13.92 4.37 -11.32
N ILE A 237 -13.31 5.15 -10.43
CA ILE A 237 -12.14 4.74 -9.65
C ILE A 237 -12.52 3.63 -8.66
N SER A 238 -13.69 3.75 -8.01
CA SER A 238 -14.19 2.75 -7.07
C SER A 238 -14.46 1.41 -7.74
N ASP A 239 -15.13 1.43 -8.88
CA ASP A 239 -15.46 0.23 -9.64
C ASP A 239 -14.20 -0.46 -10.16
N LEU A 240 -13.21 0.30 -10.65
CA LEU A 240 -11.94 -0.28 -11.09
C LEU A 240 -11.17 -0.92 -9.93
N ILE A 241 -10.98 -0.22 -8.80
CA ILE A 241 -10.27 -0.80 -7.64
C ILE A 241 -10.99 -2.06 -7.15
N LYS A 242 -12.32 -2.03 -7.04
CA LYS A 242 -13.11 -3.19 -6.65
C LYS A 242 -12.92 -4.35 -7.62
N LYS A 243 -12.98 -4.09 -8.94
CA LYS A 243 -12.77 -5.09 -9.99
C LYS A 243 -11.40 -5.75 -9.87
N GLU A 244 -10.32 -4.96 -9.83
CA GLU A 244 -8.96 -5.49 -9.83
C GLU A 244 -8.65 -6.28 -8.55
N LEU A 245 -9.19 -5.87 -7.39
CA LEU A 245 -9.12 -6.65 -6.14
C LEU A 245 -9.91 -7.96 -6.24
N THR A 246 -11.13 -7.91 -6.79
CA THR A 246 -12.00 -9.09 -6.95
C THR A 246 -11.42 -10.10 -7.94
N GLU A 247 -10.73 -9.63 -8.98
CA GLU A 247 -9.96 -10.45 -9.93
C GLU A 247 -8.67 -11.01 -9.31
N GLY A 248 -8.40 -10.73 -8.03
CA GLY A 248 -7.32 -11.32 -7.26
C GLY A 248 -5.94 -10.80 -7.60
N LYS A 249 -5.84 -9.53 -8.05
CA LYS A 249 -4.57 -8.87 -8.36
C LYS A 249 -4.02 -8.11 -7.15
N ALA A 250 -2.70 -7.94 -7.10
CA ALA A 250 -2.06 -6.96 -6.22
C ALA A 250 -2.11 -5.57 -6.84
N LEU A 251 -2.32 -4.53 -6.03
CA LEU A 251 -2.52 -3.16 -6.49
C LEU A 251 -1.43 -2.21 -5.95
N GLY A 252 -0.97 -1.32 -6.80
CA GLY A 252 -0.22 -0.12 -6.45
C GLY A 252 -0.99 1.13 -6.85
N LEU A 253 -0.93 2.18 -6.05
CA LEU A 253 -1.65 3.45 -6.27
C LEU A 253 -0.66 4.60 -6.29
N SER A 254 -0.74 5.45 -7.31
CA SER A 254 -0.01 6.72 -7.35
C SER A 254 -0.89 7.89 -6.96
N HIS A 255 -0.29 8.88 -6.30
CA HIS A 255 -0.97 10.11 -5.89
C HIS A 255 -0.02 11.31 -5.90
N THR A 256 -0.58 12.52 -5.84
CA THR A 256 0.21 13.74 -5.69
C THR A 256 0.94 13.76 -4.34
N TYR A 257 2.11 14.39 -4.28
CA TYR A 257 2.88 14.50 -3.05
C TYR A 257 3.26 15.95 -2.80
N ALA A 258 2.86 16.47 -1.63
CA ALA A 258 2.86 17.91 -1.36
C ALA A 258 4.25 18.57 -1.45
N ASN A 259 5.34 17.80 -1.37
CA ASN A 259 6.68 18.34 -1.11
C ASN A 259 7.74 18.06 -2.20
N VAL A 260 7.40 17.38 -3.30
CA VAL A 260 8.35 17.15 -4.41
C VAL A 260 7.68 17.25 -5.77
N ARG A 261 8.44 17.63 -6.81
CA ARG A 261 7.99 17.59 -8.22
C ARG A 261 7.76 16.14 -8.74
N ILE A 262 7.72 15.15 -7.86
CA ILE A 262 7.66 13.73 -8.17
C ILE A 262 6.43 13.16 -7.45
N ASN A 263 5.62 12.40 -8.18
CA ASN A 263 4.45 11.71 -7.61
C ASN A 263 4.89 10.62 -6.63
N HIS A 264 4.03 10.28 -5.67
CA HIS A 264 4.27 9.19 -4.74
C HIS A 264 3.52 7.93 -5.17
N VAL A 265 4.02 6.76 -4.75
CA VAL A 265 3.42 5.46 -5.07
C VAL A 265 3.43 4.59 -3.82
N ILE A 266 2.28 3.98 -3.54
CA ILE A 266 2.01 3.15 -2.36
C ILE A 266 1.33 1.84 -2.76
N ASN A 267 1.36 0.82 -1.90
CA ASN A 267 0.59 -0.41 -2.11
C ASN A 267 -0.84 -0.27 -1.58
N LEU A 268 -1.83 -0.81 -2.28
CA LEU A 268 -3.23 -0.88 -1.86
C LEU A 268 -3.61 -2.35 -1.66
N TRP A 269 -3.90 -2.74 -0.41
CA TRP A 269 -4.18 -4.11 0.00
C TRP A 269 -5.66 -4.41 0.23
N GLY A 270 -6.44 -3.38 0.53
CA GLY A 270 -7.87 -3.50 0.74
C GLY A 270 -8.61 -2.19 0.57
N ALA A 271 -9.92 -2.27 0.40
CA ALA A 271 -10.79 -1.13 0.18
C ALA A 271 -12.17 -1.34 0.80
N ASP A 272 -12.70 -0.28 1.39
CA ASP A 272 -14.05 -0.19 1.92
C ASP A 272 -14.95 0.62 0.98
N PHE A 273 -16.15 0.12 0.74
CA PHE A 273 -17.15 0.73 -0.14
C PHE A 273 -18.45 0.99 0.61
N ASP A 274 -19.10 2.12 0.33
CA ASP A 274 -20.45 2.41 0.82
C ASP A 274 -21.53 1.58 0.10
N SER A 275 -22.79 1.77 0.50
CA SER A 275 -23.96 1.09 -0.08
C SER A 275 -24.18 1.40 -1.57
N ASN A 276 -23.65 2.52 -2.07
CA ASN A 276 -23.69 2.89 -3.49
C ASN A 276 -22.49 2.31 -4.27
N GLY A 277 -21.61 1.60 -3.57
CA GLY A 277 -20.39 1.01 -4.11
C GLY A 277 -19.25 2.00 -4.30
N ASN A 278 -19.33 3.22 -3.76
CA ASN A 278 -18.25 4.20 -3.83
C ASN A 278 -17.23 3.95 -2.72
N LEU A 279 -15.96 4.21 -3.00
CA LEU A 279 -14.86 4.09 -2.05
C LEU A 279 -15.03 5.04 -0.87
N LYS A 280 -14.70 4.53 0.31
CA LYS A 280 -14.73 5.26 1.58
C LYS A 280 -13.40 5.24 2.30
N ALA A 281 -12.70 4.11 2.22
CA ALA A 281 -11.36 4.00 2.74
C ALA A 281 -10.54 2.99 1.92
N ILE A 282 -9.22 3.13 1.99
CA ILE A 282 -8.25 2.17 1.48
C ILE A 282 -7.25 1.80 2.57
N TYR A 283 -6.75 0.58 2.49
CA TYR A 283 -5.76 0.02 3.41
C TYR A 283 -4.45 -0.16 2.66
N VAL A 284 -3.41 0.56 3.10
CA VAL A 284 -2.19 0.77 2.31
C VAL A 284 -0.93 0.52 3.13
N THR A 285 0.15 0.14 2.46
CA THR A 285 1.51 0.25 3.00
C THR A 285 2.31 1.25 2.16
N ASP A 286 3.25 1.92 2.79
CA ASP A 286 3.91 3.09 2.24
C ASP A 286 5.35 3.13 2.68
N SER A 287 6.25 3.01 1.71
CA SER A 287 7.68 2.90 1.95
C SER A 287 8.32 4.12 2.61
N ASP A 288 7.65 5.28 2.62
CA ASP A 288 8.11 6.47 3.33
C ASP A 288 7.75 6.43 4.82
N SER A 289 6.84 5.55 5.24
CA SER A 289 6.41 5.45 6.63
C SER A 289 7.46 4.74 7.47
N ASN A 290 7.56 5.11 8.75
CA ASN A 290 8.38 4.35 9.69
C ASN A 290 7.90 2.88 9.73
N ALA A 291 8.84 1.93 9.77
CA ALA A 291 8.56 0.49 9.81
C ALA A 291 7.62 0.09 10.97
N SER A 292 7.56 0.88 12.04
CA SER A 292 6.62 0.64 13.16
C SER A 292 5.14 0.87 12.81
N ILE A 293 4.85 1.59 11.73
CA ILE A 293 3.47 1.97 11.34
C ILE A 293 2.76 0.79 10.66
N GLY A 294 3.41 0.09 9.73
CA GLY A 294 2.75 -0.96 8.96
C GLY A 294 1.58 -0.44 8.11
N MET A 295 0.44 -1.12 8.19
CA MET A 295 -0.71 -0.82 7.34
C MET A 295 -1.48 0.40 7.83
N LYS A 296 -1.69 1.38 6.94
CA LYS A 296 -2.45 2.60 7.20
C LYS A 296 -3.85 2.51 6.62
N LYS A 297 -4.84 3.07 7.30
CA LYS A 297 -6.15 3.36 6.74
C LYS A 297 -6.19 4.81 6.26
N TYR A 298 -6.47 5.01 4.97
CA TYR A 298 -6.74 6.33 4.41
C TYR A 298 -8.20 6.49 4.06
N PHE A 299 -8.76 7.65 4.35
CA PHE A 299 -10.05 8.08 3.87
C PHE A 299 -9.98 8.40 2.38
N VAL A 300 -11.07 8.11 1.66
CA VAL A 300 -11.26 8.47 0.26
C VAL A 300 -12.44 9.43 0.15
N GLY A 301 -12.27 10.50 -0.61
CA GLY A 301 -13.33 11.47 -0.86
C GLY A 301 -13.05 12.34 -2.09
N VAL A 302 -14.05 13.11 -2.51
CA VAL A 302 -13.86 14.18 -3.50
C VAL A 302 -13.54 15.46 -2.73
N ASN A 303 -12.39 16.06 -3.01
CA ASN A 303 -11.98 17.30 -2.34
C ASN A 303 -12.65 18.54 -2.95
N SER A 304 -12.42 19.71 -2.35
CA SER A 304 -12.99 20.99 -2.80
C SER A 304 -12.59 21.40 -4.23
N ALA A 305 -11.53 20.81 -4.80
CA ALA A 305 -11.13 21.00 -6.20
C ALA A 305 -11.81 19.99 -7.16
N GLY A 306 -12.76 19.20 -6.68
CA GLY A 306 -13.46 18.18 -7.48
C GLY A 306 -12.60 16.97 -7.83
N LYS A 307 -11.47 16.75 -7.13
CA LYS A 307 -10.55 15.64 -7.37
C LYS A 307 -10.75 14.54 -6.33
N VAL A 308 -10.70 13.28 -6.77
CA VAL A 308 -10.69 12.13 -5.87
C VAL A 308 -9.34 12.11 -5.15
N ALA A 309 -9.40 12.14 -3.81
CA ALA A 309 -8.24 12.30 -2.96
C ALA A 309 -8.23 11.30 -1.81
N ILE A 310 -7.02 11.07 -1.28
CA ILE A 310 -6.76 10.21 -0.12
C ILE A 310 -6.06 10.98 0.99
N SER A 311 -6.36 10.66 2.24
CA SER A 311 -5.69 11.25 3.41
C SER A 311 -5.81 10.34 4.63
N ALA A 312 -4.86 10.45 5.57
CA ALA A 312 -4.92 9.78 6.87
C ALA A 312 -6.08 10.28 7.75
N LYS A 313 -6.60 11.47 7.44
CA LYS A 313 -7.76 12.09 8.10
C LYS A 313 -8.88 12.28 7.08
N GLU A 314 -10.10 12.48 7.56
CA GLU A 314 -11.29 12.64 6.71
C GLU A 314 -11.12 13.81 5.72
N ILE A 315 -11.52 13.61 4.46
CA ILE A 315 -11.45 14.64 3.41
C ILE A 315 -12.54 15.68 3.65
N LYS A 316 -12.12 16.93 3.91
CA LYS A 316 -12.98 18.09 4.25
C LYS A 316 -12.36 19.37 3.67
N GLU A 317 -13.01 20.52 3.85
CA GLU A 317 -12.50 21.81 3.36
C GLU A 317 -11.10 22.15 3.89
N ASP A 318 -10.81 21.80 5.14
CA ASP A 318 -9.52 22.00 5.82
C ASP A 318 -8.49 20.89 5.55
N ASN A 319 -8.91 19.78 4.93
CA ASN A 319 -8.05 18.65 4.55
C ASN A 319 -8.38 18.15 3.14
N ILE A 320 -7.75 18.76 2.14
CA ILE A 320 -7.98 18.45 0.72
C ILE A 320 -7.39 17.11 0.26
N GLY A 321 -6.53 16.49 1.07
CA GLY A 321 -5.83 15.24 0.77
C GLY A 321 -4.92 15.29 -0.45
N ALA A 322 -4.42 14.13 -0.85
CA ALA A 322 -3.61 13.92 -2.05
C ALA A 322 -4.47 13.35 -3.18
N GLN A 323 -4.47 13.99 -4.35
CA GLN A 323 -5.21 13.50 -5.51
C GLN A 323 -4.63 12.17 -5.99
N VAL A 324 -5.48 11.17 -6.22
CA VAL A 324 -5.08 9.90 -6.84
C VAL A 324 -4.84 10.10 -8.35
N LEU A 325 -3.76 9.52 -8.86
CA LEU A 325 -3.28 9.76 -10.22
C LEU A 325 -3.37 8.54 -11.12
N GLY A 326 -3.24 7.35 -10.58
CA GLY A 326 -3.33 6.12 -11.37
C GLY A 326 -3.11 4.86 -10.55
N LEU A 327 -3.50 3.73 -11.14
CA LEU A 327 -3.44 2.40 -10.55
C LEU A 327 -2.50 1.49 -11.35
N PHE A 328 -1.73 0.69 -10.65
CA PHE A 328 -0.88 -0.38 -11.18
C PHE A 328 -1.39 -1.71 -10.65
N THR A 329 -1.35 -2.76 -11.47
CA THR A 329 -1.82 -4.09 -11.06
C THR A 329 -0.80 -5.16 -11.38
N LEU A 330 -0.82 -6.25 -10.62
CA LEU A 330 -0.08 -7.48 -10.90
C LEU A 330 -1.00 -8.67 -10.71
N SER A 331 -1.24 -9.41 -11.78
CA SER A 331 -1.93 -10.71 -11.74
C SER A 331 -0.98 -11.84 -11.33
N THR A 332 -1.52 -12.95 -10.86
CA THR A 332 -0.70 -14.09 -10.43
C THR A 332 -0.01 -14.82 -11.59
N GLY A 333 -0.58 -14.77 -12.80
CA GLY A 333 -0.10 -15.59 -13.93
C GLY A 333 -0.22 -17.09 -13.67
N GLN A 334 -1.02 -17.50 -12.69
CA GLN A 334 -1.03 -18.86 -12.14
C GLN A 334 -1.32 -19.96 -13.17
N ASP A 335 -2.08 -19.64 -14.22
CA ASP A 335 -2.49 -20.58 -15.27
C ASP A 335 -1.52 -20.57 -16.47
N SER A 336 -0.56 -19.65 -16.49
CA SER A 336 0.38 -19.45 -17.61
C SER A 336 1.68 -20.26 -17.48
N TRP A 337 1.89 -20.95 -16.34
CA TRP A 337 3.11 -21.70 -16.03
C TRP A 337 3.24 -23.02 -16.78
N ASN A 338 2.12 -23.62 -17.20
CA ASN A 338 2.16 -24.84 -17.99
C ASN A 338 2.58 -24.52 -19.43
N GLN A 339 3.74 -25.03 -19.83
CA GLN A 339 4.32 -24.87 -21.17
C GLN A 339 3.76 -25.86 -22.22
N THR A 340 2.63 -26.51 -21.94
CA THR A 340 2.00 -27.53 -22.82
C THR A 340 0.85 -27.00 -23.68
N ASN A 341 0.69 -25.68 -23.81
CA ASN A 341 -0.27 -25.08 -24.75
C ASN A 341 0.45 -24.54 -25.98
#